data_AF-A0A7J9QTT9-F1
#
_entry.id   AF-A0A7J9QTT9-F1
#
_cell.length_a   1.000
_cell.length_b   1.000
_cell.length_c   1.000
_cell.angle_alpha   90.00
_cell.angle_beta   90.00
_cell.angle_gamma   90.00
#
_symmetry.space_group_name_H-M   'P 1'
#
loop_
_entity.id
_entity.type
_entity.pdbx_description
1 polymer ?
#
loop_
_entity_poly.entity_id
_entity_poly.type
_entity_poly.pdbx_seq_one_letter_code
_entity_poly.pdbx_strand_id
1 'polypeptide(L)'
;MPQSGIVKYHVKLSYEVDGLVERADIIGAIFGQTEGLLGPEMNLNELQRVSKVGRIEVTARNTANTTQGDALIPMSTDIDTCALIAAGIESIDKVGPFDCKFQLEAIDDVRAAKKDDIVRRAKEIKQKWATKTVSEGESMLNDVHQGDNKRLATYGPSKLTCSSGVHDSKWIILVEGRADVINLLRAGYDNALAIEGAKIDESIKELCGSKEYVVAFLDGDRAGGFILKELKSVVTLDYELQADVGVEVEELTPQRIDEILSPIA
;
A
#
# COMPACT_ATOMS: atom_id res chain seq x y z
N MET A 1 -30.15 21.24 1.05
CA MET A 1 -29.03 21.27 2.01
C MET A 1 -27.94 22.14 1.39
N PRO A 2 -27.40 23.16 2.10
CA PRO A 2 -26.32 23.97 1.54
C PRO A 2 -25.11 23.06 1.29
N GLN A 3 -24.55 23.15 0.09
CA GLN A 3 -23.36 22.39 -0.32
C GLN A 3 -22.22 22.78 0.61
N SER A 4 -21.86 21.90 1.54
CA SER A 4 -20.61 22.04 2.28
C SER A 4 -19.48 21.94 1.26
N GLY A 5 -18.86 23.08 0.96
CA GLY A 5 -17.71 23.14 0.06
C GLY A 5 -16.66 22.16 0.53
N ILE A 6 -16.16 21.31 -0.39
CA ILE A 6 -15.09 20.37 -0.08
C ILE A 6 -13.87 21.19 0.34
N VAL A 7 -13.49 21.07 1.62
CA VAL A 7 -12.27 21.67 2.16
C VAL A 7 -11.08 21.23 1.29
N LYS A 8 -10.33 22.21 0.79
CA LYS A 8 -9.14 22.00 -0.04
C LYS A 8 -7.86 22.21 0.75
N TYR A 9 -7.85 23.21 1.62
CA TYR A 9 -6.71 23.58 2.43
C TYR A 9 -7.09 23.73 3.90
N HIS A 10 -6.16 23.42 4.79
CA HIS A 10 -6.20 23.84 6.18
C HIS A 10 -5.10 24.87 6.41
N VAL A 11 -5.49 26.11 6.71
CA VAL A 11 -4.54 27.12 7.17
C VAL A 11 -4.39 26.97 8.68
N LYS A 12 -3.19 26.69 9.14
CA LYS A 12 -2.82 26.50 10.55
C LYS A 12 -2.01 27.69 11.00
N LEU A 13 -2.50 28.41 12.01
CA LEU A 13 -1.77 29.48 12.65
C LEU A 13 -1.62 29.17 14.13
N SER A 14 -0.47 29.50 14.71
CA SER A 14 -0.33 29.64 16.15
C SER A 14 -0.49 31.09 16.55
N TYR A 15 -0.90 31.32 17.79
CA TYR A 15 -1.03 32.65 18.33
C TYR A 15 -0.65 32.71 19.80
N GLU A 16 -0.20 33.91 20.20
CA GLU A 16 0.11 34.27 21.57
C GLU A 16 -0.52 35.62 21.89
N VAL A 17 -1.20 35.71 23.03
CA VAL A 17 -1.84 36.92 23.55
C VAL A 17 -1.29 37.22 24.93
N ASP A 18 -0.86 38.46 25.15
CA ASP A 18 -0.37 38.94 26.45
C ASP A 18 -1.54 39.33 27.38
N GLY A 19 -2.43 38.38 27.60
CA GLY A 19 -3.60 38.52 28.43
C GLY A 19 -4.44 37.27 28.45
N LEU A 20 -5.39 37.22 29.39
CA LEU A 20 -6.37 36.15 29.48
C LEU A 20 -7.54 36.47 28.55
N VAL A 21 -7.69 35.67 27.51
CA VAL A 21 -8.78 35.80 26.53
C VAL A 21 -9.51 34.49 26.35
N GLU A 22 -10.78 34.57 25.97
CA GLU A 22 -11.57 33.40 25.63
C GLU A 22 -11.49 33.09 24.14
N ARG A 23 -11.90 31.86 23.79
CA ARG A 23 -12.02 31.42 22.40
C ARG A 23 -12.85 32.39 21.55
N ALA A 24 -13.92 32.95 22.12
CA ALA A 24 -14.81 33.90 21.43
C ALA A 24 -14.08 35.20 21.05
N ASP A 25 -13.15 35.68 21.88
CA ASP A 25 -12.38 36.89 21.62
C ASP A 25 -11.40 36.70 20.47
N ILE A 26 -10.72 35.55 20.42
CA ILE A 26 -9.81 35.19 19.32
C ILE A 26 -10.56 35.15 17.99
N ILE A 27 -11.72 34.48 17.97
CA ILE A 27 -12.57 34.41 16.77
C ILE A 27 -13.03 35.82 16.39
N GLY A 28 -13.47 36.62 17.37
CA GLY A 28 -13.89 38.00 17.16
C GLY A 28 -12.80 38.87 16.56
N ALA A 29 -11.55 38.73 17.02
CA ALA A 29 -10.41 39.44 16.47
C ALA A 29 -10.10 39.01 15.03
N ILE A 30 -10.07 37.69 14.76
CA ILE A 30 -9.84 37.16 13.41
C ILE A 30 -10.88 37.71 12.42
N PHE A 31 -12.17 37.67 12.75
CA PHE A 31 -13.19 38.22 11.85
C PHE A 31 -13.14 39.75 11.79
N GLY A 32 -13.17 40.44 12.93
CA GLY A 32 -13.32 41.90 12.95
C GLY A 32 -12.15 42.66 12.34
N GLN A 33 -10.91 42.24 12.64
CA GLN A 33 -9.72 42.95 12.14
C GLN A 33 -9.47 42.63 10.65
N THR A 34 -9.73 41.39 10.21
CA THR A 34 -9.53 41.04 8.80
C THR A 34 -10.56 41.69 7.87
N GLU A 35 -11.79 41.98 8.35
CA GLU A 35 -12.80 42.71 7.58
C GLU A 35 -12.39 44.14 7.20
N GLY A 36 -11.63 44.83 8.06
CA GLY A 36 -11.18 46.19 7.80
C GLY A 36 -9.99 46.27 6.83
N LEU A 37 -9.23 45.17 6.72
CA LEU A 37 -7.99 45.09 5.94
C LEU A 37 -8.20 44.48 4.56
N LEU A 38 -9.06 43.47 4.49
CA LEU A 38 -9.33 42.72 3.28
C LEU A 38 -10.64 43.22 2.68
N GLY A 39 -10.61 43.64 1.41
CA GLY A 39 -11.79 44.16 0.71
C GLY A 39 -12.98 43.19 0.75
N PRO A 40 -14.19 43.64 0.33
CA PRO A 40 -15.43 42.89 0.53
C PRO A 40 -15.45 41.48 -0.08
N GLU A 41 -14.64 41.22 -1.12
CA GLU A 41 -14.51 39.90 -1.75
C GLU A 41 -13.71 38.89 -0.92
N MET A 42 -12.89 39.37 0.03
CA MET A 42 -12.00 38.58 0.88
C MET A 42 -12.43 38.60 2.36
N ASN A 43 -13.61 39.16 2.64
CA ASN A 43 -14.20 39.15 3.97
C ASN A 43 -14.52 37.71 4.42
N LEU A 44 -13.98 37.29 5.56
CA LEU A 44 -14.16 35.95 6.12
C LEU A 44 -15.63 35.58 6.39
N ASN A 45 -16.47 36.52 6.84
CA ASN A 45 -17.90 36.29 7.07
C ASN A 45 -18.63 35.99 5.75
N GLU A 46 -18.34 36.76 4.71
CA GLU A 46 -18.91 36.53 3.37
C GLU A 46 -18.41 35.22 2.77
N LEU A 47 -17.12 34.94 2.89
CA LEU A 47 -16.51 33.69 2.44
C LEU A 47 -17.09 32.48 3.18
N GLN A 48 -17.42 32.61 4.46
CA GLN A 48 -18.09 31.56 5.22
C GLN A 48 -19.54 31.36 4.74
N ARG A 49 -20.27 32.44 4.45
CA ARG A 49 -21.64 32.39 3.89
C ARG A 49 -21.68 31.66 2.54
N VAL A 50 -20.70 31.91 1.67
CA VAL A 50 -20.59 31.22 0.37
C VAL A 50 -19.84 29.87 0.44
N SER A 51 -19.62 29.33 1.64
CA SER A 51 -18.96 28.03 1.89
C SER A 51 -17.53 27.92 1.32
N LYS A 52 -16.86 29.06 1.12
CA LYS A 52 -15.43 29.15 0.76
C LYS A 52 -14.53 29.02 1.99
N VAL A 53 -14.98 29.47 3.16
CA VAL A 53 -14.31 29.30 4.46
C VAL A 53 -15.20 28.46 5.37
N GLY A 54 -14.60 27.52 6.09
CA GLY A 54 -15.27 26.64 7.04
C GLY A 54 -15.46 27.30 8.40
N ARG A 55 -15.80 26.48 9.41
CA ARG A 55 -15.81 26.95 10.80
C ARG A 55 -14.37 27.06 11.29
N ILE A 56 -14.03 28.23 11.84
CA ILE A 56 -12.71 28.45 12.44
C ILE A 56 -12.66 27.69 13.77
N GLU A 57 -11.70 26.77 13.86
CA GLU A 57 -11.43 26.01 15.07
C GLU A 57 -10.29 26.69 15.80
N VAL A 58 -10.51 27.01 17.07
CA VAL A 58 -9.52 27.69 17.91
C VAL A 58 -9.36 26.86 19.16
N THR A 59 -8.12 26.51 19.46
CA THR A 59 -7.71 25.93 20.73
C THR A 59 -7.03 27.02 21.54
N ALA A 60 -7.33 27.11 22.83
CA ALA A 60 -6.73 28.10 23.71
C ALA A 60 -6.20 27.40 24.96
N ARG A 61 -4.99 27.76 25.37
CA ARG A 61 -4.31 27.28 26.57
C ARG A 61 -3.89 28.51 27.35
N ASN A 62 -4.51 28.69 28.51
CA ASN A 62 -4.23 29.80 29.40
C ASN A 62 -3.11 29.40 30.36
N THR A 63 -2.13 30.28 30.52
CA THR A 63 -1.20 30.26 31.65
C THR A 63 -1.60 31.35 32.65
N ALA A 64 -0.68 31.78 33.53
CA ALA A 64 -1.01 32.76 34.57
C ALA A 64 -1.44 34.12 34.01
N ASN A 65 -0.76 34.61 32.96
CA ASN A 65 -1.00 35.94 32.39
C ASN A 65 -1.15 35.93 30.85
N THR A 66 -0.83 34.84 30.16
CA THR A 66 -0.87 34.77 28.69
C THR A 66 -1.76 33.65 28.21
N THR A 67 -2.34 33.83 27.03
CA THR A 67 -3.11 32.82 26.31
C THR A 67 -2.37 32.45 25.04
N GLN A 68 -2.05 31.17 24.87
CA GLN A 68 -1.45 30.64 23.65
C GLN A 68 -2.35 29.58 23.03
N GLY A 69 -2.26 29.39 21.73
CA GLY A 69 -2.98 28.31 21.09
C GLY A 69 -2.88 28.30 19.58
N ASP A 70 -3.74 27.47 18.99
CA ASP A 70 -3.73 27.20 17.56
C ASP A 70 -5.09 27.56 16.96
N ALA A 71 -5.07 28.19 15.79
CA ALA A 71 -6.22 28.50 14.95
C ALA A 71 -6.13 27.71 13.64
N LEU A 72 -7.15 26.89 13.38
CA LEU A 72 -7.29 26.11 12.16
C LEU A 72 -8.46 26.67 11.35
N ILE A 73 -8.17 27.06 10.11
CA ILE A 73 -9.15 27.64 9.18
C ILE A 73 -9.28 26.70 7.98
N PRO A 74 -10.40 25.94 7.90
CA PRO A 74 -10.69 25.13 6.73
C PRO A 74 -11.07 26.03 5.55
N MET A 75 -10.44 25.86 4.40
CA MET A 75 -10.67 26.70 3.22
C MET A 75 -10.91 25.85 1.97
N SER A 76 -11.88 26.27 1.17
CA SER A 76 -12.28 25.66 -0.11
C SER A 76 -11.87 26.52 -1.33
N THR A 77 -11.04 27.55 -1.09
CA THR A 77 -10.53 28.50 -2.07
C THR A 77 -9.24 28.01 -2.75
N ASP A 78 -8.67 28.83 -3.62
CA ASP A 78 -7.31 28.68 -4.15
C ASP A 78 -6.24 29.05 -3.11
N ILE A 79 -5.01 28.62 -3.39
CA ILE A 79 -3.88 28.79 -2.47
C ILE A 79 -3.51 30.28 -2.28
N ASP A 80 -3.68 31.08 -3.32
CA ASP A 80 -3.39 32.52 -3.29
C ASP A 80 -4.33 33.26 -2.33
N THR A 81 -5.63 32.94 -2.36
CA THR A 81 -6.61 33.45 -1.38
C THR A 81 -6.29 32.99 0.04
N CYS A 82 -5.89 31.72 0.21
CA CYS A 82 -5.49 31.21 1.52
C CYS A 82 -4.28 31.97 2.09
N ALA A 83 -3.27 32.21 1.26
CA ALA A 83 -2.07 32.94 1.64
C ALA A 83 -2.37 34.40 2.00
N LEU A 84 -3.23 35.08 1.24
CA LEU A 84 -3.62 36.45 1.54
C LEU A 84 -4.38 36.57 2.87
N ILE A 85 -5.31 35.64 3.12
CA ILE A 85 -6.07 35.60 4.37
C ILE A 85 -5.14 35.27 5.54
N ALA A 86 -4.23 34.30 5.38
CA ALA A 86 -3.24 33.98 6.40
C ALA A 86 -2.40 35.22 6.76
N ALA A 87 -1.88 35.94 5.77
CA ALA A 87 -1.12 37.17 5.99
C ALA A 87 -1.96 38.27 6.65
N GLY A 88 -3.24 38.39 6.29
CA GLY A 88 -4.17 39.30 6.96
C GLY A 88 -4.37 38.96 8.43
N ILE A 89 -4.41 37.68 8.79
CA ILE A 89 -4.51 37.23 10.18
C ILE A 89 -3.19 37.45 10.93
N GLU A 90 -2.04 37.21 10.29
CA GLU A 90 -0.73 37.52 10.89
C GLU A 90 -0.54 39.01 11.19
N SER A 91 -1.26 39.89 10.48
CA SER A 91 -1.23 41.33 10.74
C SER A 91 -2.05 41.78 11.96
N ILE A 92 -2.81 40.87 12.60
CA ILE A 92 -3.58 41.17 13.81
C ILE A 92 -2.61 41.39 14.98
N ASP A 93 -2.65 42.60 15.53
CA ASP A 93 -1.79 43.04 16.63
C ASP A 93 -2.52 43.04 17.99
N LYS A 94 -3.86 42.94 18.00
CA LYS A 94 -4.66 42.95 19.23
C LYS A 94 -5.81 41.97 19.26
N VAL A 95 -6.04 41.39 20.44
CA VAL A 95 -7.25 40.64 20.79
C VAL A 95 -7.87 41.29 22.04
N GLY A 96 -9.05 41.89 21.87
CA GLY A 96 -9.66 42.70 22.92
C GLY A 96 -8.75 43.87 23.30
N PRO A 97 -8.38 44.06 24.58
CA PRO A 97 -7.43 45.08 25.00
C PRO A 97 -5.95 44.65 24.94
N PHE A 98 -5.67 43.38 24.67
CA PHE A 98 -4.33 42.79 24.81
C PHE A 98 -3.59 42.73 23.48
N ASP A 99 -2.26 42.90 23.55
CA ASP A 99 -1.40 42.72 22.39
C ASP A 99 -1.26 41.23 22.07
N CYS A 100 -1.19 40.89 20.78
CA CYS A 100 -1.04 39.52 20.31
C CYS A 100 -0.08 39.39 19.14
N LYS A 101 0.30 38.15 18.87
CA LYS A 101 1.03 37.75 17.66
C LYS A 101 0.40 36.50 17.09
N PHE A 102 0.07 36.54 15.81
CA PHE A 102 -0.31 35.38 15.02
C PHE A 102 0.86 34.99 14.10
N GLN A 103 1.07 33.71 13.91
CA GLN A 103 2.10 33.18 13.03
C GLN A 103 1.55 32.02 12.21
N LEU A 104 1.75 32.06 10.89
CA LEU A 104 1.41 30.96 10.00
C LEU A 104 2.37 29.79 10.24
N GLU A 105 1.83 28.62 10.58
CA GLU A 105 2.61 27.40 10.73
C GLU A 105 2.68 26.61 9.41
N ALA A 106 1.51 26.41 8.79
CA ALA A 106 1.39 25.62 7.57
C ALA A 106 0.08 25.89 6.83
N ILE A 107 0.11 25.67 5.50
CA ILE A 107 -1.10 25.55 4.68
C ILE A 107 -1.12 24.12 4.10
N ASP A 108 -1.91 23.25 4.69
CA ASP A 108 -1.96 21.83 4.32
C ASP A 108 -3.01 21.58 3.23
N ASP A 109 -2.62 21.03 2.08
CA ASP A 109 -3.57 20.55 1.07
C ASP A 109 -4.14 19.19 1.50
N VAL A 110 -5.38 19.20 2.01
CA VAL A 110 -6.05 17.96 2.46
C VAL A 110 -6.33 16.99 1.32
N ARG A 111 -6.30 17.44 0.07
CA ARG A 111 -6.47 16.58 -1.10
C ARG A 111 -5.20 15.80 -1.40
N ALA A 112 -4.02 16.30 -1.04
CA ALA A 112 -2.78 15.56 -1.22
C ALA A 112 -2.79 14.27 -0.39
N ALA A 113 -3.10 14.37 0.90
CA ALA A 113 -3.25 13.19 1.78
C ALA A 113 -4.36 12.24 1.28
N LYS A 114 -5.51 12.79 0.86
CA LYS A 114 -6.58 11.97 0.27
C LYS A 114 -6.18 11.31 -1.05
N LYS A 115 -5.34 11.95 -1.88
CA LYS A 115 -4.86 11.36 -3.13
C LYS A 115 -3.99 10.15 -2.84
N ASP A 116 -3.08 10.24 -1.87
CA ASP A 116 -2.25 9.10 -1.48
C ASP A 116 -3.09 7.96 -0.91
N ASP A 117 -4.11 8.28 -0.10
CA ASP A 117 -5.09 7.31 0.38
C ASP A 117 -5.92 6.70 -0.75
N ILE A 118 -6.34 7.49 -1.74
CA ILE A 118 -7.05 7.01 -2.92
C ILE A 118 -6.15 6.10 -3.75
N VAL A 119 -4.88 6.46 -3.96
CA VAL A 119 -3.92 5.63 -4.70
C VAL A 119 -3.65 4.32 -3.96
N ARG A 120 -3.44 4.37 -2.65
CA ARG A 120 -3.29 3.19 -1.79
C ARG A 120 -4.53 2.32 -1.84
N ARG A 121 -5.72 2.90 -1.65
CA ARG A 121 -7.00 2.18 -1.72
C ARG A 121 -7.26 1.63 -3.12
N ALA A 122 -6.88 2.33 -4.18
CA ALA A 122 -6.98 1.85 -5.55
C ALA A 122 -6.05 0.67 -5.81
N LYS A 123 -4.82 0.69 -5.27
CA LYS A 123 -3.91 -0.47 -5.30
C LYS A 123 -4.50 -1.67 -4.56
N GLU A 124 -5.06 -1.46 -3.37
CA GLU A 124 -5.75 -2.52 -2.62
C GLU A 124 -7.00 -3.04 -3.32
N ILE A 125 -7.81 -2.15 -3.92
CA ILE A 125 -8.98 -2.54 -4.72
C ILE A 125 -8.49 -3.36 -5.92
N LYS A 126 -7.45 -2.93 -6.62
CA LYS A 126 -6.85 -3.67 -7.74
C LYS A 126 -6.33 -5.02 -7.30
N GLN A 127 -5.69 -5.14 -6.14
CA GLN A 127 -5.26 -6.43 -5.60
C GLN A 127 -6.46 -7.31 -5.27
N LYS A 128 -7.44 -6.81 -4.49
CA LYS A 128 -8.63 -7.57 -4.11
C LYS A 128 -9.53 -7.92 -5.30
N TRP A 129 -9.61 -7.04 -6.30
CA TRP A 129 -10.29 -7.32 -7.56
C TRP A 129 -9.47 -8.26 -8.41
N ALA A 130 -8.16 -8.14 -8.55
CA ALA A 130 -7.37 -9.17 -9.23
C ALA A 130 -7.62 -10.55 -8.58
N THR A 131 -7.65 -10.63 -7.24
CA THR A 131 -8.01 -11.86 -6.52
C THR A 131 -9.47 -12.30 -6.73
N LYS A 132 -10.42 -11.38 -6.97
CA LYS A 132 -11.84 -11.71 -7.27
C LYS A 132 -12.14 -11.96 -8.74
N THR A 133 -11.43 -11.32 -9.67
CA THR A 133 -11.56 -11.45 -11.12
C THR A 133 -10.76 -12.63 -11.64
N VAL A 134 -9.86 -13.21 -10.84
CA VAL A 134 -9.37 -14.59 -11.06
C VAL A 134 -10.52 -15.61 -11.05
N SER A 135 -11.70 -15.28 -10.51
CA SER A 135 -12.90 -16.13 -10.61
C SER A 135 -13.74 -15.93 -11.89
N GLU A 136 -13.53 -14.90 -12.72
CA GLU A 136 -14.34 -14.68 -13.95
C GLU A 136 -13.54 -14.08 -15.14
N GLY A 137 -12.21 -14.19 -15.12
CA GLY A 137 -11.30 -13.56 -16.09
C GLY A 137 -10.35 -14.52 -16.78
N GLU A 138 -10.65 -15.82 -16.85
CA GLU A 138 -10.10 -16.66 -17.91
C GLU A 138 -10.63 -16.17 -19.26
N SER A 139 -9.79 -15.48 -20.05
CA SER A 139 -9.68 -15.71 -21.51
C SER A 139 -8.95 -14.64 -22.34
N MET A 140 -8.46 -13.50 -21.80
CA MET A 140 -7.91 -12.44 -22.69
C MET A 140 -6.51 -11.88 -22.41
N LEU A 141 -5.69 -12.52 -21.57
CA LEU A 141 -4.27 -12.16 -21.41
C LEU A 141 -3.29 -13.27 -21.84
N ASN A 142 -3.74 -14.17 -22.73
CA ASN A 142 -2.87 -15.12 -23.43
C ASN A 142 -2.07 -14.51 -24.59
N ASP A 143 -2.20 -13.20 -24.88
CA ASP A 143 -1.55 -12.58 -26.07
C ASP A 143 -0.41 -11.59 -25.79
N VAL A 144 0.04 -11.41 -24.54
CA VAL A 144 1.16 -10.47 -24.23
C VAL A 144 2.39 -11.13 -23.57
N HIS A 145 2.33 -12.42 -23.26
CA HIS A 145 3.48 -13.16 -22.70
C HIS A 145 4.07 -14.17 -23.70
N GLN A 146 4.63 -13.67 -24.81
CA GLN A 146 5.51 -14.47 -25.67
C GLN A 146 6.94 -14.63 -25.10
N GLY A 147 7.18 -14.27 -23.83
CA GLY A 147 8.50 -14.31 -23.18
C GLY A 147 8.84 -15.62 -22.45
N ASP A 148 7.84 -16.28 -21.83
CA ASP A 148 8.12 -17.29 -20.80
C ASP A 148 8.03 -18.76 -21.28
N ASN A 149 7.49 -19.01 -22.48
CA ASN A 149 7.47 -20.35 -23.08
C ASN A 149 8.87 -20.89 -23.45
N LYS A 150 9.92 -20.08 -23.35
CA LYS A 150 11.28 -20.46 -23.75
C LYS A 150 12.08 -21.20 -22.67
N ARG A 151 11.61 -21.21 -21.41
CA ARG A 151 12.28 -21.84 -20.26
C ARG A 151 11.62 -23.13 -19.77
N LEU A 152 10.50 -23.54 -20.39
CA LEU A 152 9.89 -24.84 -20.12
C LEU A 152 10.52 -25.90 -21.02
N ALA A 153 10.89 -27.02 -20.43
CA ALA A 153 11.44 -28.20 -21.07
C ALA A 153 10.71 -29.46 -20.55
N THR A 154 11.08 -30.62 -21.08
CA THR A 154 10.57 -31.90 -20.60
C THR A 154 11.72 -32.81 -20.21
N TYR A 155 11.59 -33.52 -19.09
CA TYR A 155 12.60 -34.43 -18.57
C TYR A 155 12.14 -35.90 -18.62
N GLY A 156 13.08 -36.79 -18.92
CA GLY A 156 12.90 -38.23 -18.78
C GLY A 156 12.00 -38.90 -19.83
N PRO A 157 11.86 -40.23 -19.77
CA PRO A 157 11.02 -41.02 -20.68
C PRO A 157 9.53 -40.73 -20.48
N SER A 158 9.14 -40.34 -19.26
CA SER A 158 7.80 -39.91 -18.89
C SER A 158 7.46 -38.50 -19.39
N LYS A 159 8.43 -37.77 -19.97
CA LYS A 159 8.28 -36.40 -20.49
C LYS A 159 7.68 -35.42 -19.48
N LEU A 160 8.15 -35.50 -18.24
CA LEU A 160 7.70 -34.65 -17.15
C LEU A 160 8.05 -33.19 -17.41
N THR A 161 7.13 -32.29 -17.07
CA THR A 161 7.36 -30.86 -17.24
C THR A 161 8.48 -30.40 -16.31
N CYS A 162 9.51 -29.73 -16.85
CA CYS A 162 10.59 -29.17 -16.07
C CYS A 162 10.98 -27.78 -16.57
N SER A 163 11.73 -27.06 -15.75
CA SER A 163 12.41 -25.85 -16.17
C SER A 163 13.72 -26.18 -16.89
N SER A 164 14.18 -25.29 -17.77
CA SER A 164 15.36 -25.51 -18.60
C SER A 164 16.66 -25.64 -17.81
N GLY A 165 16.77 -24.93 -16.69
CA GLY A 165 17.96 -24.94 -15.85
C GLY A 165 18.08 -26.16 -14.92
N VAL A 166 17.16 -27.13 -14.97
CA VAL A 166 17.23 -28.36 -14.16
C VAL A 166 18.51 -29.15 -14.43
N HIS A 167 19.05 -29.12 -15.65
CA HIS A 167 20.28 -29.84 -15.99
C HIS A 167 21.53 -29.20 -15.38
N ASP A 168 21.63 -27.87 -15.45
CA ASP A 168 22.83 -27.12 -15.08
C ASP A 168 22.85 -26.71 -13.59
N SER A 169 21.68 -26.60 -12.97
CA SER A 169 21.53 -26.23 -11.57
C SER A 169 22.12 -27.29 -10.64
N LYS A 170 22.80 -26.85 -9.57
CA LYS A 170 23.38 -27.72 -8.54
C LYS A 170 22.33 -28.41 -7.68
N TRP A 171 21.11 -27.87 -7.66
CA TRP A 171 20.00 -28.33 -6.84
C TRP A 171 18.70 -28.28 -7.62
N ILE A 172 17.69 -28.99 -7.12
CA ILE A 172 16.40 -29.16 -7.80
C ILE A 172 15.23 -29.03 -6.83
N ILE A 173 14.13 -28.49 -7.34
CA ILE A 173 12.84 -28.40 -6.65
C ILE A 173 11.85 -29.37 -7.31
N LEU A 174 11.34 -30.32 -6.53
CA LEU A 174 10.28 -31.25 -6.95
C LEU A 174 8.93 -30.68 -6.56
N VAL A 175 8.05 -30.52 -7.54
CA VAL A 175 6.69 -29.97 -7.38
C VAL A 175 5.65 -30.95 -7.94
N GLU A 176 4.39 -30.80 -7.56
CA GLU A 176 3.32 -31.71 -7.96
C GLU A 176 2.98 -31.55 -9.44
N GLY A 177 2.78 -30.32 -9.89
CA GLY A 177 2.20 -30.02 -11.20
C GLY A 177 3.05 -29.12 -12.09
N ARG A 178 2.66 -29.10 -13.36
CA ARG A 178 3.20 -28.16 -14.36
C ARG A 178 2.97 -26.70 -13.97
N ALA A 179 1.83 -26.40 -13.36
CA ALA A 179 1.47 -25.03 -12.98
C ALA A 179 2.41 -24.48 -11.90
N ASP A 180 2.83 -25.33 -10.97
CA ASP A 180 3.85 -25.01 -9.96
C ASP A 180 5.19 -24.65 -10.61
N VAL A 181 5.63 -25.42 -11.61
CA VAL A 181 6.86 -25.12 -12.37
C VAL A 181 6.77 -23.74 -13.03
N ILE A 182 5.62 -23.41 -13.61
CA ILE A 182 5.38 -22.09 -14.22
C ILE A 182 5.43 -21.00 -13.16
N ASN A 183 4.84 -21.23 -11.98
CA ASN A 183 4.82 -20.25 -10.91
C ASN A 183 6.21 -20.02 -10.30
N LEU A 184 7.00 -21.08 -10.12
CA LEU A 184 8.39 -21.03 -9.71
C LEU A 184 9.26 -20.27 -10.74
N LEU A 185 9.06 -20.51 -12.04
CA LEU A 185 9.73 -19.75 -13.10
C LEU A 185 9.41 -18.25 -13.03
N ARG A 186 8.15 -17.89 -12.75
CA ARG A 186 7.75 -16.49 -12.52
C ARG A 186 8.40 -15.88 -11.29
N ALA A 187 8.68 -16.69 -10.27
CA ALA A 187 9.43 -16.29 -9.08
C ALA A 187 10.96 -16.25 -9.28
N GLY A 188 11.46 -16.68 -10.44
CA GLY A 188 12.88 -16.65 -10.79
C GLY A 188 13.63 -17.96 -10.55
N TYR A 189 12.93 -19.03 -10.15
CA TYR A 189 13.51 -20.35 -9.92
C TYR A 189 13.43 -21.20 -11.21
N ASP A 190 14.57 -21.38 -11.88
CA ASP A 190 14.72 -22.14 -13.14
C ASP A 190 15.31 -23.54 -12.90
N ASN A 191 14.92 -24.19 -11.80
CA ASN A 191 15.40 -25.51 -11.39
C ASN A 191 14.29 -26.42 -10.81
N ALA A 192 13.04 -26.18 -11.21
CA ALA A 192 11.87 -26.97 -10.84
C ALA A 192 11.55 -28.12 -11.82
N LEU A 193 11.07 -29.24 -11.29
CA LEU A 193 10.59 -30.43 -12.00
C LEU A 193 9.24 -30.88 -11.43
N ALA A 194 8.23 -31.02 -12.30
CA ALA A 194 6.92 -31.54 -11.94
C ALA A 194 6.92 -33.07 -11.93
N ILE A 195 6.32 -33.69 -10.91
CA ILE A 195 6.18 -35.15 -10.82
C ILE A 195 4.83 -35.66 -11.35
N GLU A 196 3.84 -34.76 -11.56
CA GLU A 196 2.53 -34.97 -12.19
C GLU A 196 1.74 -36.19 -11.67
N GLY A 197 1.94 -36.57 -10.41
CA GLY A 197 1.39 -37.82 -9.84
C GLY A 197 1.82 -39.09 -10.59
N ALA A 198 2.81 -38.99 -11.48
CA ALA A 198 3.35 -40.11 -12.23
C ALA A 198 4.17 -40.99 -11.30
N LYS A 199 4.20 -42.30 -11.58
CA LYS A 199 5.13 -43.22 -10.92
C LYS A 199 6.54 -42.65 -11.08
N ILE A 200 7.16 -42.28 -9.97
CA ILE A 200 8.53 -41.81 -9.91
C ILE A 200 9.42 -42.89 -10.55
N ASP A 201 9.89 -42.61 -11.76
CA ASP A 201 10.69 -43.53 -12.53
C ASP A 201 12.17 -43.45 -12.09
N GLU A 202 12.98 -44.41 -12.55
CA GLU A 202 14.40 -44.46 -12.18
C GLU A 202 15.16 -43.20 -12.66
N SER A 203 14.67 -42.51 -13.70
CA SER A 203 15.32 -41.31 -14.24
C SER A 203 15.25 -40.12 -13.28
N ILE A 204 14.16 -39.99 -12.53
CA ILE A 204 14.03 -38.95 -11.49
C ILE A 204 14.99 -39.24 -10.33
N LYS A 205 15.15 -40.51 -9.94
CA LYS A 205 16.09 -40.89 -8.88
C LYS A 205 17.53 -40.60 -9.28
N GLU A 206 17.91 -40.95 -10.51
CA GLU A 206 19.23 -40.65 -11.06
C GLU A 206 19.49 -39.14 -11.10
N LEU A 207 18.48 -38.36 -11.53
CA LEU A 207 18.57 -36.90 -11.53
C LEU A 207 18.79 -36.36 -10.12
N CYS A 208 17.94 -36.73 -9.15
CA CYS A 208 18.05 -36.30 -7.77
C CYS A 208 19.39 -36.71 -7.14
N GLY A 209 19.89 -37.92 -7.44
CA GLY A 209 21.19 -38.39 -6.96
C GLY A 209 22.39 -37.66 -7.59
N SER A 210 22.20 -36.99 -8.73
CA SER A 210 23.24 -36.17 -9.37
C SER A 210 23.35 -34.75 -8.81
N LYS A 211 22.38 -34.31 -7.99
CA LYS A 211 22.32 -32.96 -7.42
C LYS A 211 22.95 -32.90 -6.04
N GLU A 212 23.44 -31.72 -5.66
CA GLU A 212 24.01 -31.45 -4.34
C GLU A 212 22.93 -31.43 -3.24
N TYR A 213 21.73 -30.94 -3.57
CA TYR A 213 20.57 -30.93 -2.67
C TYR A 213 19.24 -30.99 -3.43
N VAL A 214 18.23 -31.62 -2.81
CA VAL A 214 16.89 -31.88 -3.37
C VAL A 214 15.82 -31.34 -2.42
N VAL A 215 14.95 -30.48 -2.94
CA VAL A 215 13.85 -29.86 -2.21
C VAL A 215 12.53 -30.40 -2.73
N ALA A 216 11.64 -30.85 -1.85
CA ALA A 216 10.24 -31.06 -2.20
C ALA A 216 9.44 -29.82 -1.79
N PHE A 217 8.67 -29.27 -2.73
CA PHE A 217 7.76 -28.15 -2.46
C PHE A 217 6.38 -28.49 -2.99
N LEU A 218 5.47 -28.84 -2.08
CA LEU A 218 4.15 -29.37 -2.41
C LEU A 218 3.03 -28.52 -1.83
N ASP A 219 1.80 -28.83 -2.25
CA ASP A 219 0.61 -28.15 -1.80
C ASP A 219 0.37 -28.29 -0.30
N GLY A 220 -0.25 -27.25 0.28
CA GLY A 220 -0.56 -27.15 1.70
C GLY A 220 -1.80 -27.94 2.12
N ASP A 221 -2.16 -28.96 1.35
CA ASP A 221 -3.39 -29.73 1.51
C ASP A 221 -3.10 -31.18 1.97
N ARG A 222 -4.15 -32.01 2.05
CA ARG A 222 -3.97 -33.41 2.44
C ARG A 222 -3.33 -34.25 1.32
N ALA A 223 -3.61 -33.94 0.06
CA ALA A 223 -3.08 -34.68 -1.10
C ALA A 223 -1.56 -34.49 -1.22
N GLY A 224 -1.07 -33.26 -1.15
CA GLY A 224 0.36 -32.93 -1.15
C GLY A 224 1.09 -33.62 0.00
N GLY A 225 0.46 -33.75 1.18
CA GLY A 225 1.00 -34.51 2.29
C GLY A 225 1.14 -36.03 2.05
N PHE A 226 0.29 -36.64 1.20
CA PHE A 226 0.45 -38.04 0.78
C PHE A 226 1.57 -38.18 -0.25
N ILE A 227 1.65 -37.26 -1.21
CA ILE A 227 2.68 -37.24 -2.25
C ILE A 227 4.06 -37.05 -1.62
N LEU A 228 4.19 -36.19 -0.60
CA LEU A 228 5.44 -36.03 0.15
C LEU A 228 5.92 -37.35 0.75
N LYS A 229 5.01 -38.14 1.33
CA LYS A 229 5.33 -39.44 1.93
C LYS A 229 5.76 -40.45 0.87
N GLU A 230 5.11 -40.44 -0.29
CA GLU A 230 5.49 -41.29 -1.41
C GLU A 230 6.87 -40.91 -1.95
N LEU A 231 7.13 -39.62 -2.20
CA LEU A 231 8.43 -39.11 -2.65
C LEU A 231 9.56 -39.52 -1.72
N LYS A 232 9.40 -39.35 -0.40
CA LYS A 232 10.40 -39.78 0.59
C LYS A 232 10.72 -41.27 0.55
N SER A 233 9.77 -42.09 0.15
CA SER A 233 9.99 -43.54 0.05
C SER A 233 10.84 -43.93 -1.15
N VAL A 234 10.97 -43.04 -2.13
CA VAL A 234 11.60 -43.30 -3.44
C VAL A 234 12.86 -42.48 -3.66
N VAL A 235 12.93 -41.26 -3.11
CA VAL A 235 14.01 -40.27 -3.31
C VAL A 235 14.44 -39.71 -1.95
N THR A 236 15.74 -39.43 -1.80
CA THR A 236 16.28 -38.74 -0.62
C THR A 236 16.06 -37.24 -0.77
N LEU A 237 15.36 -36.62 0.19
CA LEU A 237 15.06 -35.18 0.20
C LEU A 237 15.85 -34.51 1.31
N ASP A 238 16.44 -33.34 1.03
CA ASP A 238 17.16 -32.52 2.01
C ASP A 238 16.20 -31.54 2.72
N TYR A 239 15.23 -31.01 1.97
CA TYR A 239 14.24 -30.07 2.49
C TYR A 239 12.83 -30.45 2.07
N GLU A 240 11.91 -30.27 3.01
CA GLU A 240 10.49 -30.55 2.86
C GLU A 240 9.72 -29.27 3.12
N LEU A 241 9.18 -28.70 2.06
CA LEU A 241 8.40 -27.48 2.10
C LEU A 241 6.97 -27.78 1.68
N GLN A 242 6.05 -27.06 2.30
CA GLN A 242 4.66 -27.04 1.89
C GLN A 242 4.21 -25.59 1.73
N ALA A 243 3.28 -25.37 0.83
CA ALA A 243 2.55 -24.12 0.75
C ALA A 243 1.75 -23.86 2.04
N ASP A 244 1.23 -22.64 2.16
CA ASP A 244 0.37 -22.26 3.29
C ASP A 244 -0.85 -23.20 3.39
N VAL A 245 -1.37 -23.42 4.60
CA VAL A 245 -2.43 -24.43 4.84
C VAL A 245 -3.65 -24.19 3.95
N GLY A 246 -3.96 -25.17 3.11
CA GLY A 246 -5.08 -25.14 2.17
C GLY A 246 -4.86 -24.28 0.93
N VAL A 247 -3.61 -23.93 0.61
CA VAL A 247 -3.20 -23.17 -0.57
C VAL A 247 -2.34 -24.07 -1.46
N GLU A 248 -2.52 -23.99 -2.78
CA GLU A 248 -1.73 -24.71 -3.77
C GLU A 248 -0.49 -23.89 -4.18
N VAL A 249 0.59 -24.55 -4.60
CA VAL A 249 1.84 -23.88 -4.98
C VAL A 249 1.61 -22.95 -6.19
N GLU A 250 0.72 -23.31 -7.11
CA GLU A 250 0.29 -22.48 -8.23
C GLU A 250 -0.42 -21.17 -7.82
N GLU A 251 -1.02 -21.12 -6.63
CA GLU A 251 -1.76 -19.96 -6.10
C GLU A 251 -0.87 -18.98 -5.34
N LEU A 252 0.36 -19.38 -5.00
CA LEU A 252 1.29 -18.54 -4.24
C LEU A 252 1.78 -17.36 -5.07
N THR A 253 1.93 -16.20 -4.41
CA THR A 253 2.59 -15.06 -5.06
C THR A 253 4.09 -15.31 -5.20
N PRO A 254 4.76 -14.77 -6.24
CA PRO A 254 6.22 -14.91 -6.39
C PRO A 254 7.02 -14.49 -5.16
N GLN A 255 6.58 -13.45 -4.45
CA GLN A 255 7.20 -13.01 -3.19
C GLN A 255 7.07 -14.06 -2.09
N ARG A 256 5.91 -14.72 -1.98
CA ARG A 256 5.68 -15.76 -0.97
C ARG A 256 6.50 -17.02 -1.25
N ILE A 257 6.64 -17.39 -2.53
CA ILE A 257 7.54 -18.46 -2.97
C ILE A 257 8.97 -18.15 -2.55
N ASP A 258 9.44 -16.92 -2.80
CA ASP A 258 10.78 -16.49 -2.42
C ASP A 258 10.98 -16.52 -0.90
N GLU A 259 10.00 -16.09 -0.10
CA GLU A 259 10.06 -16.19 1.36
C GLU A 259 10.18 -17.65 1.87
N ILE A 260 9.51 -18.59 1.19
CA ILE A 260 9.53 -20.01 1.57
C ILE A 260 10.85 -20.68 1.16
N LEU A 261 11.40 -20.32 0.00
CA LEU A 261 12.62 -20.93 -0.57
C LEU A 261 13.92 -20.22 -0.16
N SER A 262 13.88 -18.94 0.21
CA SER A 262 15.05 -18.13 0.60
C SER A 262 15.90 -18.72 1.75
N PRO A 263 15.36 -19.47 2.73
CA PRO A 263 16.20 -20.15 3.72
C PRO A 263 17.09 -21.25 3.15
N ILE A 264 16.87 -21.66 1.90
CA ILE A 264 17.52 -22.80 1.24
C ILE A 264 18.28 -22.37 -0.04
N ALA A 265 17.84 -21.28 -0.69
CA ALA A 265 18.37 -20.76 -1.95
C ALA A 265 19.71 -20.00 -1.83
#